data_AF-A0A529JYF2-F1
#
_entry.id   AF-A0A529JYF2-F1
#
_cell.length_a   1.000
_cell.length_b   1.000
_cell.length_c   1.000
_cell.angle_alpha   90.00
_cell.angle_beta   90.00
_cell.angle_gamma   90.00
#
_symmetry.space_group_name_H-M   'P 1'
#
loop_
_entity.id
_entity.type
_entity.pdbx_description
1 polymer ?
#
loop_
_entity_poly.entity_id
_entity_poly.type
_entity_poly.pdbx_seq_one_letter_code
_entity_poly.pdbx_strand_id
1 'polypeptide(L)'
;MLFLYEYLIAPFVEFAFMQRALAGALMLSVGACPVGVFLMLRRMSLTGDAMAHAILPGAATGFLLYGLQIIPMTLGGLAAGVV
;
A
#
# COMPACT_ATOMS: atom_id res chain seq x y z
N MET A 1 26.06 -14.19 -15.77
CA MET A 1 26.02 -12.97 -14.93
C MET A 1 25.01 -11.96 -15.47
N LEU A 2 25.04 -11.60 -16.77
CA LEU A 2 24.13 -10.59 -17.36
C LEU A 2 22.65 -11.00 -17.40
N PHE A 3 22.34 -12.26 -17.69
CA PHE A 3 20.95 -12.76 -17.72
C PHE A 3 20.17 -12.55 -16.41
N LEU A 4 20.86 -12.67 -15.26
CA LEU A 4 20.21 -12.48 -13.96
C LEU A 4 19.94 -10.99 -13.69
N TYR A 5 20.84 -10.10 -14.12
CA TYR A 5 20.65 -8.66 -14.00
C TYR A 5 19.49 -8.16 -14.85
N GLU A 6 19.36 -8.64 -16.09
CA GLU A 6 18.25 -8.26 -16.97
C GLU A 6 16.90 -8.72 -16.44
N TYR A 7 16.81 -9.92 -15.85
CA TYR A 7 15.55 -10.39 -15.31
C TYR A 7 15.19 -9.77 -13.96
N LEU A 8 16.16 -9.51 -13.06
CA LEU A 8 15.86 -9.04 -11.70
C LEU A 8 15.95 -7.53 -11.54
N ILE A 9 16.82 -6.84 -12.28
CA ILE A 9 17.16 -5.43 -11.99
C ILE A 9 16.74 -4.51 -13.13
N ALA A 10 16.93 -4.90 -14.40
CA ALA A 10 16.50 -4.07 -15.52
C ALA A 10 15.03 -3.61 -15.46
N PRO A 11 14.02 -4.42 -15.06
CA PRO A 11 12.64 -3.93 -14.97
C PRO A 11 12.45 -2.81 -13.94
N PHE A 12 13.27 -2.76 -12.89
CA PHE A 12 13.23 -1.68 -11.92
C PHE A 12 14.00 -0.44 -12.40
N VAL A 13 14.97 -0.58 -13.29
CA VAL A 13 15.73 0.55 -13.83
C VAL A 13 15.00 1.20 -15.00
N GLU A 14 14.34 0.40 -15.84
CA GLU A 14 13.70 0.87 -17.08
C GLU A 14 12.28 1.41 -16.87
N PHE A 15 11.50 0.84 -15.95
CA PHE A 15 10.11 1.24 -15.73
C PHE A 15 9.94 2.12 -14.49
N ALA A 16 9.66 3.41 -14.71
CA ALA A 16 9.38 4.36 -13.62
C ALA A 16 8.17 3.97 -12.75
N PHE A 17 7.18 3.25 -13.31
CA PHE A 17 6.08 2.68 -12.52
C PHE A 17 6.58 1.65 -11.50
N MET A 18 7.51 0.78 -11.90
CA MET A 18 8.07 -0.25 -11.01
C MET A 18 8.89 0.38 -9.88
N GLN A 19 9.63 1.45 -10.17
CA GLN A 19 10.35 2.23 -9.15
C GLN A 19 9.40 2.86 -8.13
N ARG A 20 8.31 3.47 -8.60
CA ARG A 20 7.30 4.07 -7.72
C ARG A 20 6.58 3.02 -6.88
N ALA A 21 6.27 1.86 -7.46
CA ALA A 21 5.67 0.74 -6.75
C ALA A 21 6.61 0.20 -5.66
N LEU A 22 7.90 0.03 -5.96
CA LEU A 22 8.91 -0.42 -5.00
C LEU A 22 9.12 0.60 -3.87
N ALA A 23 9.25 1.90 -4.22
CA ALA A 23 9.36 2.97 -3.23
C ALA A 23 8.13 3.01 -2.31
N GLY A 24 6.93 2.88 -2.89
CA GLY A 24 5.68 2.78 -2.13
C GLY A 24 5.66 1.57 -1.21
N ALA A 25 6.04 0.39 -1.70
CA ALA A 25 6.11 -0.83 -0.89
C ALA A 25 7.10 -0.72 0.27
N LEU A 26 8.27 -0.11 0.04
CA LEU A 26 9.26 0.14 1.10
C LEU A 26 8.73 1.13 2.13
N MET A 27 8.16 2.25 1.70
CA MET A 27 7.54 3.24 2.59
C MET A 27 6.43 2.62 3.45
N LEU A 28 5.56 1.82 2.83
CA LEU A 28 4.50 1.09 3.54
C LEU A 28 5.07 0.07 4.52
N SER A 29 6.09 -0.70 4.15
CA SER A 29 6.68 -1.72 5.03
C SER A 29 7.30 -1.10 6.28
N VAL A 30 8.02 0.02 6.12
CA VAL A 30 8.63 0.75 7.25
C VAL A 30 7.55 1.32 8.17
N GLY A 31 6.45 1.84 7.62
CA GLY A 31 5.33 2.37 8.42
C GLY A 31 4.47 1.30 9.09
N ALA A 32 4.21 0.18 8.41
CA ALA A 32 3.31 -0.87 8.89
C ALA A 32 3.97 -1.81 9.92
N CYS A 33 5.28 -2.04 9.84
CA CYS A 33 6.03 -2.86 10.79
C CYS A 33 5.82 -2.45 12.27
N PRO A 34 6.03 -1.18 12.68
CA PRO A 34 5.84 -0.78 14.08
C PRO A 34 4.37 -0.90 14.52
N VAL A 35 3.42 -0.59 13.64
CA VAL A 35 1.98 -0.75 13.91
C VAL A 35 1.64 -2.22 14.13
N GLY A 36 2.15 -3.12 13.28
CA GLY A 36 1.94 -4.56 13.41
C GLY A 36 2.50 -5.13 14.71
N VAL A 37 3.73 -4.74 15.09
CA VAL A 37 4.34 -5.15 16.36
C VAL A 37 3.52 -4.65 17.54
N PHE A 38 3.08 -3.40 17.53
CA PHE A 38 2.25 -2.82 18.58
C PHE A 38 0.90 -3.54 18.73
N LEU A 39 0.22 -3.80 17.61
CA LEU A 39 -1.05 -4.54 17.61
C LEU A 39 -0.88 -5.98 18.10
N MET A 40 0.23 -6.65 17.71
CA MET A 40 0.54 -8.01 18.16
C MET A 40 0.74 -8.07 19.67
N LEU A 41 1.52 -7.13 20.25
CA LEU A 41 1.72 -7.05 21.71
C LEU A 41 0.40 -6.80 22.45
N ARG A 42 -0.55 -6.10 21.83
CA ARG A 42 -1.91 -5.87 22.38
C ARG A 42 -2.89 -7.03 22.15
N ARG A 43 -2.47 -8.17 21.59
CA ARG A 43 -3.35 -9.29 21.20
C ARG A 43 -4.43 -8.90 20.19
N MET A 44 -4.15 -7.88 19.36
CA MET A 44 -5.04 -7.35 18.32
C MET A 44 -4.48 -7.65 16.91
N SER A 45 -3.95 -8.85 16.68
CA SER A 45 -3.30 -9.21 15.41
C SER A 45 -4.25 -9.19 14.20
N LEU A 46 -5.55 -9.46 14.42
CA LEU A 46 -6.57 -9.46 13.36
C LEU A 46 -7.06 -8.05 12.98
N THR A 47 -6.76 -7.03 13.78
CA THR A 47 -7.21 -5.66 13.51
C THR A 47 -6.62 -5.12 12.21
N GLY A 48 -5.41 -5.51 11.84
CA GLY A 48 -4.81 -5.13 10.56
C GLY A 48 -5.58 -5.66 9.34
N ASP A 49 -6.10 -6.89 9.42
CA ASP A 49 -6.88 -7.49 8.34
C ASP A 49 -8.26 -6.82 8.21
N ALA A 50 -8.92 -6.55 9.35
CA ALA A 50 -10.16 -5.77 9.38
C ALA A 50 -9.98 -4.35 8.80
N MET A 51 -8.88 -3.68 9.17
CA MET A 51 -8.53 -2.36 8.64
C MET A 51 -8.34 -2.37 7.11
N ALA A 52 -7.67 -3.39 6.55
CA ALA A 52 -7.48 -3.50 5.10
C ALA A 52 -8.82 -3.65 4.36
N HIS A 53 -9.73 -4.46 4.91
CA HIS A 53 -11.07 -4.66 4.36
C HIS A 53 -11.96 -3.41 4.49
N ALA A 54 -11.77 -2.58 5.53
CA ALA A 54 -12.46 -1.31 5.70
C ALA A 54 -11.95 -0.22 4.74
N ILE A 55 -10.64 -0.16 4.48
CA ILE A 55 -10.02 0.86 3.62
C ILE A 55 -10.34 0.63 2.13
N LEU A 56 -10.38 -0.62 1.67
CA LEU A 56 -10.62 -1.00 0.27
C LEU A 56 -11.88 -0.37 -0.37
N PRO A 57 -13.08 -0.47 0.23
CA PRO A 57 -14.29 0.16 -0.32
C PRO A 57 -14.24 1.69 -0.29
N GLY A 58 -13.57 2.30 0.69
CA GLY A 58 -13.36 3.75 0.73
C GLY A 58 -12.49 4.25 -0.43
N ALA A 59 -11.39 3.55 -0.70
CA ALA A 59 -10.54 3.84 -1.85
C ALA A 59 -11.25 3.58 -3.19
N ALA A 60 -12.03 2.51 -3.28
CA ALA A 60 -12.85 2.18 -4.46
C ALA A 60 -13.90 3.26 -4.74
N THR A 61 -14.55 3.78 -3.69
CA THR A 61 -15.52 4.89 -3.81
C THR A 61 -14.84 6.17 -4.30
N GLY A 62 -13.64 6.47 -3.79
CA GLY A 62 -12.83 7.60 -4.28
C GLY A 62 -12.45 7.47 -5.76
N PHE A 63 -12.12 6.26 -6.21
CA PHE A 63 -11.86 5.97 -7.62
C PHE A 63 -13.12 6.12 -8.49
N LEU A 64 -14.27 5.63 -8.05
CA LEU A 64 -15.52 5.70 -8.81
C LEU A 64 -16.00 7.14 -9.03
N LEU A 65 -15.82 8.02 -8.04
CA LEU A 65 -16.31 9.39 -8.10
C LEU A 65 -15.36 10.36 -8.83
N TYR A 66 -14.03 10.15 -8.70
CA TYR A 66 -13.03 11.11 -9.21
C TYR A 66 -12.03 10.49 -10.19
N GLY A 67 -12.21 9.23 -10.59
CA GLY A 67 -11.33 8.52 -11.50
C GLY A 67 -9.96 8.22 -10.89
N LEU A 68 -8.91 8.28 -11.72
CA LEU A 68 -7.52 7.93 -11.33
C LEU A 68 -6.82 9.03 -10.50
N GLN A 69 -7.58 9.92 -9.87
CA GLN A 69 -7.04 10.95 -9.01
C GLN A 69 -6.59 10.32 -7.68
N ILE A 70 -5.32 10.52 -7.33
CA ILE A 70 -4.71 9.88 -6.15
C ILE A 70 -5.29 10.46 -4.85
N ILE A 71 -5.55 11.77 -4.81
CA ILE A 71 -5.99 12.46 -3.60
C ILE A 71 -7.34 11.93 -3.10
N PRO A 72 -8.40 11.82 -3.94
CA PRO A 72 -9.68 11.27 -3.52
C PRO A 72 -9.62 9.80 -3.09
N MET A 73 -8.78 8.99 -3.75
CA MET A 73 -8.61 7.57 -3.38
C MET A 73 -7.97 7.43 -2.00
N THR A 74 -6.91 8.21 -1.72
CA THR A 74 -6.26 8.22 -0.41
C THR A 74 -7.19 8.75 0.68
N LEU A 75 -7.93 9.83 0.40
CA LEU A 75 -8.84 10.43 1.38
C LEU A 75 -10.02 9.50 1.70
N GLY A 76 -10.61 8.88 0.67
CA GLY A 76 -11.70 7.91 0.83
C GLY A 76 -11.27 6.67 1.60
N GLY A 77 -10.09 6.12 1.29
CA GLY A 77 -9.53 5.00 2.05
C GLY A 77 -9.23 5.36 3.50
N LEU A 78 -8.68 6.55 3.76
CA LEU A 78 -8.38 7.00 5.12
C LEU A 78 -9.66 7.24 5.92
N ALA A 79 -10.67 7.89 5.33
CA ALA A 79 -11.96 8.10 5.98
C ALA A 79 -12.65 6.77 6.33
N ALA A 80 -12.64 5.81 5.40
CA ALA A 80 -13.23 4.49 5.63
C ALA A 80 -12.44 3.62 6.62
N GLY A 81 -11.13 3.80 6.73
CA GLY A 81 -10.34 3.13 7.75
C GLY A 81 -10.49 3.72 9.16
N VAL A 82 -10.85 5.01 9.26
CA VAL A 82 -11.04 5.68 10.57
C VAL A 82 -12.41 5.38 11.19
N VAL A 83 -13.42 5.12 10.36
CA VAL A 83 -14.82 4.85 10.77
C VAL A 83 -15.05 3.36 10.95
#